data_AF-A0A9Q3VAD6-F1
#
_entry.id   AF-A0A9Q3VAD6-F1
#
_cell.length_a   1.000
_cell.length_b   1.000
_cell.length_c   1.000
_cell.angle_alpha   90.00
_cell.angle_beta   90.00
_cell.angle_gamma   90.00
#
_symmetry.space_group_name_H-M   'P 1'
#
loop_
_entity.id
_entity.type
_entity.pdbx_description
1 polymer ?
#
loop_
_entity_poly.entity_id
_entity_poly.type
_entity_poly.pdbx_seq_one_letter_code
_entity_poly.pdbx_strand_id
1 'polypeptide(L)'
;MNKQELNRIMNIDIDNLVKTQHDSLKKFVLDKIDEVRELVETEQYDLLEEIAFFSGQGDGYGNASENWCINFAYKDNDEMDLIEVTELLSNLKNNIKSR
;
A
#
# COMPACT_ATOMS: atom_id res chain seq x y z
N MET A 1 29.96 3.67 -8.60
CA MET A 1 29.42 2.32 -8.30
C MET A 1 30.60 1.39 -8.06
N ASN A 2 30.76 0.90 -6.83
CA ASN A 2 31.88 0.04 -6.48
C ASN A 2 31.58 -1.43 -6.84
N LYS A 3 32.62 -2.27 -6.91
CA LYS A 3 32.50 -3.68 -7.32
C LYS A 3 31.60 -4.52 -6.39
N GLN A 4 31.47 -4.12 -5.12
CA GLN A 4 30.61 -4.77 -4.13
C GLN A 4 29.13 -4.42 -4.37
N GLU A 5 28.82 -3.17 -4.72
CA GLU A 5 27.46 -2.75 -5.11
C GLU A 5 27.00 -3.49 -6.37
N LEU A 6 27.87 -3.60 -7.39
CA LEU A 6 27.58 -4.34 -8.61
C LEU A 6 27.32 -5.82 -8.32
N ASN A 7 28.18 -6.47 -7.54
CA ASN A 7 27.98 -7.88 -7.14
C ASN A 7 26.72 -8.08 -6.31
N ARG A 8 26.34 -7.10 -5.47
CA ARG A 8 25.11 -7.17 -4.69
C ARG A 8 23.89 -7.14 -5.61
N ILE A 9 23.86 -6.23 -6.57
CA ILE A 9 22.77 -6.09 -7.54
C ILE A 9 22.66 -7.34 -8.44
N MET A 10 23.80 -7.82 -8.95
CA MET A 10 23.86 -8.98 -9.84
C MET A 10 23.46 -10.30 -9.16
N ASN A 11 23.54 -10.37 -7.82
CA ASN A 11 23.19 -11.56 -7.04
C ASN A 11 21.85 -11.40 -6.28
N ILE A 12 21.04 -10.40 -6.62
CA ILE A 12 19.67 -10.33 -6.08
C ILE A 12 18.90 -11.54 -6.64
N ASP A 13 18.46 -12.40 -5.74
CA ASP A 13 17.50 -13.44 -6.06
C ASP A 13 16.15 -12.75 -6.30
N ILE A 14 15.82 -12.59 -7.59
CA ILE A 14 14.64 -11.86 -8.05
C ILE A 14 13.36 -12.56 -7.57
N ASP A 15 13.35 -13.89 -7.49
CA ASP A 15 12.16 -14.65 -7.09
C ASP A 15 11.89 -14.46 -5.60
N ASN A 16 12.95 -14.54 -4.79
CA ASN A 16 12.87 -14.18 -3.38
C ASN A 16 12.53 -12.70 -3.17
N LEU A 17 12.98 -11.80 -4.07
CA LEU A 17 12.66 -10.37 -3.99
C LEU A 17 11.16 -10.10 -4.22
N VAL A 18 10.57 -10.62 -5.30
CA VAL A 18 9.14 -10.39 -5.62
C VAL A 18 8.25 -10.98 -4.53
N LYS A 19 8.57 -12.18 -4.03
CA LYS A 19 7.86 -12.79 -2.91
C LYS A 19 7.98 -11.94 -1.64
N THR A 20 9.18 -11.46 -1.33
CA THR A 20 9.41 -10.60 -0.15
C THR A 20 8.64 -9.28 -0.27
N GLN A 21 8.60 -8.67 -1.45
CA GLN A 21 7.80 -7.47 -1.72
C GLN A 21 6.30 -7.72 -1.52
N HIS A 22 5.78 -8.81 -2.08
CA HIS A 22 4.39 -9.20 -1.87
C HIS A 22 4.05 -9.40 -0.38
N ASP A 23 4.85 -10.20 0.33
CA ASP A 23 4.58 -10.54 1.72
C ASP A 23 4.69 -9.31 2.63
N SER A 24 5.64 -8.40 2.35
CA SER A 24 5.80 -7.14 3.09
C SER A 24 4.66 -6.18 2.84
N LEU A 25 4.25 -5.98 1.58
CA LEU A 25 3.11 -5.12 1.24
C LEU A 25 1.81 -5.66 1.85
N LYS A 26 1.61 -6.97 1.81
CA LYS A 26 0.44 -7.62 2.42
C LYS A 26 0.40 -7.37 3.92
N LYS A 27 1.54 -7.53 4.60
CA LYS A 27 1.63 -7.27 6.04
C LYS A 27 1.30 -5.81 6.35
N PHE A 28 1.88 -4.86 5.62
CA PHE A 28 1.59 -3.43 5.78
C PHE A 28 0.09 -3.12 5.66
N VAL A 29 -0.58 -3.67 4.64
CA VAL A 29 -2.04 -3.46 4.45
C VAL A 29 -2.84 -4.01 5.63
N LEU A 30 -2.48 -5.19 6.14
CA LEU A 30 -3.16 -5.77 7.31
C LEU A 30 -2.92 -4.94 8.57
N ASP A 31 -1.69 -4.50 8.81
CA ASP A 31 -1.33 -3.67 9.94
C ASP A 31 -2.12 -2.33 9.91
N LYS A 32 -2.31 -1.74 8.71
CA LYS A 32 -3.15 -0.53 8.52
C LYS A 32 -4.64 -0.78 8.79
N ILE A 33 -5.17 -1.93 8.40
CA ILE A 33 -6.57 -2.31 8.70
C ILE A 33 -6.74 -2.48 10.21
N ASP A 34 -5.78 -3.10 10.87
CA ASP A 34 -5.79 -3.28 12.33
C ASP A 34 -5.70 -1.93 13.06
N GLU A 35 -4.89 -0.99 12.56
CA GLU A 35 -4.82 0.40 13.07
C GLU A 35 -6.18 1.10 12.94
N VAL A 36 -6.80 1.09 11.76
CA VAL A 36 -8.14 1.68 11.55
C VAL A 36 -9.16 1.07 12.51
N ARG A 37 -9.12 -0.26 12.66
CA ARG A 37 -10.02 -0.98 13.57
C ARG A 37 -9.82 -0.54 15.02
N GLU A 38 -8.57 -0.46 15.50
CA GLU A 38 -8.26 -0.03 16.86
C GLU A 38 -8.72 1.40 17.12
N LEU A 39 -8.52 2.32 16.17
CA LEU A 39 -8.98 3.71 16.28
C LEU A 39 -10.51 3.80 16.40
N VAL A 40 -11.25 2.99 15.63
CA VAL A 40 -12.71 2.93 15.73
C VAL A 40 -13.17 2.31 17.05
N GLU A 41 -12.58 1.19 17.47
CA GLU A 41 -12.93 0.51 18.72
C GLU A 41 -12.64 1.38 19.96
N THR A 42 -11.65 2.26 19.88
CA THR A 42 -11.26 3.18 20.96
C THR A 42 -11.80 4.60 20.81
N GLU A 43 -12.68 4.83 19.82
CA GLU A 43 -13.32 6.13 19.53
C GLU A 43 -12.34 7.30 19.28
N GLN A 44 -11.14 7.00 18.75
CA GLN A 44 -10.11 7.99 18.41
C GLN A 44 -10.29 8.55 16.99
N TYR A 45 -11.42 9.19 16.73
CA TYR A 45 -11.80 9.65 15.38
C TYR A 45 -10.89 10.73 14.80
N ASP A 46 -10.35 11.63 15.64
CA ASP A 46 -9.43 12.68 15.18
C ASP A 46 -8.18 12.07 14.51
N LEU A 47 -7.66 10.96 15.05
CA LEU A 47 -6.52 10.24 14.46
C LEU A 47 -6.90 9.47 13.20
N LEU A 48 -8.16 9.04 13.07
CA LEU A 48 -8.66 8.40 11.87
C LEU A 48 -8.70 9.39 10.69
N GLU A 49 -9.00 10.67 10.95
CA GLU A 49 -8.94 11.74 9.96
C GLU A 49 -7.50 12.00 9.47
N GLU A 50 -6.50 11.87 10.35
CA GLU A 50 -5.08 12.07 10.00
C GLU A 50 -4.54 11.02 9.02
N ILE A 51 -5.12 9.81 8.99
CA ILE A 51 -4.72 8.73 8.09
C ILE A 51 -5.59 8.64 6.83
N ALA A 52 -6.54 9.56 6.67
CA ALA A 52 -7.34 9.70 5.46
C ALA A 52 -6.70 10.70 4.49
N PHE A 53 -6.97 10.53 3.20
CA PHE A 53 -6.60 11.49 2.16
C PHE A 53 -7.82 11.83 1.28
N PHE A 54 -7.75 12.99 0.64
CA PHE A 54 -8.80 13.46 -0.25
C PHE A 54 -8.62 12.88 -1.65
N SER A 55 -9.62 12.14 -2.14
CA SER A 55 -9.66 11.61 -3.51
C SER A 55 -10.67 12.38 -4.36
N GLY A 56 -10.17 13.29 -5.19
CA GLY A 56 -10.99 14.10 -6.10
C GLY A 56 -11.62 13.32 -7.27
N GLN A 57 -11.32 12.03 -7.43
CA GLN A 57 -11.78 11.18 -8.54
C GLN A 57 -12.77 10.09 -8.12
N GLY A 58 -13.20 10.07 -6.85
CA GLY A 58 -14.26 9.14 -6.43
C GLY A 58 -15.51 9.34 -7.28
N ASP A 59 -16.08 8.25 -7.81
CA ASP A 59 -17.21 8.21 -8.75
C ASP A 59 -18.56 8.62 -8.12
N GLY A 60 -18.51 9.43 -7.07
CA GLY A 60 -19.64 10.11 -6.47
C GLY A 60 -20.48 10.73 -7.57
N TYR A 61 -21.72 10.26 -7.69
CA TYR A 61 -22.80 10.85 -8.49
C TYR A 61 -23.07 12.30 -8.04
N GLY A 62 -22.14 13.21 -8.29
CA GLY A 62 -22.14 14.57 -7.79
C GLY A 62 -20.80 15.25 -8.04
N ASN A 63 -20.80 16.24 -8.93
CA ASN A 63 -19.68 17.12 -9.30
C ASN A 63 -19.12 17.99 -8.13
N ALA A 64 -19.19 17.55 -6.88
CA ALA A 64 -18.70 18.28 -5.71
C ALA A 64 -18.58 17.42 -4.43
N SER A 65 -18.49 16.08 -4.52
CA SER A 65 -18.40 15.22 -3.33
C SER A 65 -16.96 15.12 -2.85
N GLU A 66 -16.65 15.68 -1.68
CA GLU A 66 -15.38 15.48 -1.00
C GLU A 66 -15.25 14.01 -0.56
N ASN A 67 -14.66 13.17 -1.40
CA ASN A 67 -14.49 11.76 -1.10
C ASN A 67 -13.17 11.56 -0.36
N TRP A 68 -13.27 11.07 0.88
CA TRP A 68 -12.12 10.73 1.69
C TRP A 68 -11.93 9.22 1.71
N CYS A 69 -10.68 8.79 1.63
CA CYS A 69 -10.31 7.37 1.67
C CYS A 69 -9.19 7.17 2.69
N ILE A 70 -9.13 5.99 3.30
CA ILE A 70 -7.96 5.61 4.11
C ILE A 70 -6.76 5.48 3.18
N ASN A 71 -5.64 6.11 3.56
CA ASN A 71 -4.41 6.06 2.78
C ASN A 71 -3.64 4.76 3.05
N PHE A 72 -3.51 3.92 2.02
CA PHE A 72 -2.70 2.70 2.01
C PHE A 72 -1.34 2.89 1.34
N ALA A 73 -0.88 4.14 1.17
CA ALA A 73 0.45 4.42 0.67
C ALA A 73 1.55 3.95 1.65
N TYR A 74 2.55 3.25 1.12
CA TYR A 74 3.76 2.84 1.85
C TYR A 74 4.97 3.72 1.53
N LYS A 75 4.76 4.80 0.76
CA LYS A 75 5.76 5.81 0.41
C LYS A 75 5.35 7.15 1.01
N ASP A 76 6.33 7.90 1.49
CA ASP A 76 6.10 9.24 2.01
C ASP A 76 5.59 10.17 0.89
N ASN A 77 4.56 10.97 1.21
CA ASN A 77 3.90 11.91 0.29
C ASN A 77 3.26 11.25 -0.95
N ASP A 78 2.75 10.04 -0.79
CA ASP A 78 1.97 9.32 -1.81
C ASP A 78 0.56 9.07 -1.27
N GLU A 79 -0.40 8.90 -2.17
CA GLU A 79 -1.81 8.66 -1.87
C GLU A 79 -2.25 7.42 -2.62
N MET A 80 -2.78 6.43 -1.91
CA MET A 80 -3.18 5.15 -2.51
C MET A 80 -4.42 4.62 -1.79
N ASP A 81 -5.45 4.29 -2.55
CA ASP A 81 -6.64 3.67 -1.99
C ASP A 81 -6.51 2.12 -1.89
N LEU A 82 -7.54 1.49 -1.33
CA LEU A 82 -7.57 0.04 -1.15
C LEU A 82 -7.58 -0.74 -2.48
N ILE A 83 -8.21 -0.22 -3.53
CA ILE A 83 -8.26 -0.88 -4.83
C ILE A 83 -6.88 -0.86 -5.46
N GLU A 84 -6.23 0.30 -5.49
CA GLU A 84 -4.88 0.42 -6.04
C GLU A 84 -3.89 -0.51 -5.33
N VAL A 85 -3.87 -0.53 -3.99
CA VAL A 85 -2.94 -1.39 -3.24
C VAL A 85 -3.23 -2.88 -3.41
N THR A 86 -4.50 -3.27 -3.61
CA THR A 86 -4.86 -4.67 -3.86
C THR A 86 -4.56 -5.11 -5.29
N GLU A 87 -4.63 -4.23 -6.27
CA GLU A 87 -4.14 -4.46 -7.63
C GLU A 87 -2.61 -4.68 -7.64
N LEU A 88 -1.86 -3.86 -6.92
CA LEU A 88 -0.42 -4.04 -6.70
C LEU A 88 -0.09 -5.42 -6.09
N LEU A 89 -0.81 -5.81 -5.04
CA LEU A 89 -0.68 -7.15 -4.43
C LEU A 89 -0.98 -8.27 -5.42
N SER A 90 -2.05 -8.14 -6.20
CA SER A 90 -2.43 -9.11 -7.23
C SER A 90 -1.35 -9.27 -8.30
N ASN A 91 -0.81 -8.15 -8.78
CA ASN A 91 0.26 -8.11 -9.78
C ASN A 91 1.53 -8.79 -9.25
N LEU A 92 1.95 -8.47 -8.02
CA LEU A 92 3.10 -9.12 -7.38
C LEU A 92 2.86 -10.64 -7.23
N LYS A 93 1.68 -11.04 -6.77
CA LYS A 93 1.31 -12.45 -6.62
C LYS A 93 1.34 -13.23 -7.94
N ASN A 94 0.88 -12.61 -9.03
CA ASN A 94 0.91 -13.24 -10.36
C ASN A 94 2.34 -13.38 -10.88
N ASN A 95 3.20 -12.38 -10.63
CA ASN A 95 4.61 -12.43 -11.01
C ASN A 95 5.41 -13.51 -10.25
N ILE A 96 4.95 -13.95 -9.07
CA ILE A 96 5.53 -15.11 -8.35
C ILE A 96 5.28 -16.43 -9.09
N LYS A 97 4.22 -16.53 -9.92
CA LYS A 97 3.80 -17.79 -10.57
C LYS A 97 4.02 -17.85 -12.07
N SER A 98 4.23 -16.71 -12.74
CA SER A 98 4.24 -16.62 -14.20
C SER A 98 5.57 -17.01 -14.88
N ARG A 99 6.42 -17.83 -14.24
CA ARG A 99 7.65 -18.39 -14.84
C ARG A 99 7.85 -19.86 -14.47
#